data_AF-A0A1Y2NUB9-F1
#
_entry.id   AF-A0A1Y2NUB9-F1
#
_cell.length_a   1.000
_cell.length_b   1.000
_cell.length_c   1.000
_cell.angle_alpha   90.00
_cell.angle_beta   90.00
_cell.angle_gamma   90.00
#
_symmetry.space_group_name_H-M   'P 1'
#
loop_
_entity.id
_entity.type
_entity.pdbx_description
1 polymer ?
#
loop_
_entity_poly.entity_id
_entity_poly.type
_entity_poly.pdbx_seq_one_letter_code
_entity_poly.pdbx_strand_id
1 'polypeptide(L)' 'MTTKQQQLAVAAIRADRELHRAYLNYGMRSEEARQALRLAERALAAAEAAGCTIDDYEFARRTA' A
#
# COMPACT_ATOMS: atom_id res chain seq x y z
N MET A 1 -10.54 17.75 -4.33
CA MET A 1 -9.32 17.25 -4.99
C MET A 1 -8.45 16.63 -3.91
N THR A 2 -8.14 15.34 -4.00
CA THR A 2 -7.16 14.70 -3.10
C THR A 2 -5.75 15.15 -3.51
N THR A 3 -4.90 15.43 -2.53
CA THR A 3 -3.51 15.82 -2.80
C THR A 3 -2.75 14.64 -3.40
N LYS A 4 -1.64 14.91 -4.10
CA LYS A 4 -0.73 13.86 -4.60
C LYS A 4 -0.30 12.89 -3.49
N GLN A 5 -0.09 13.42 -2.28
CA GLN A 5 0.24 12.65 -1.08
C GLN A 5 -0.90 11.69 -0.69
N GLN A 6 -2.13 12.18 -0.61
CA GLN A 6 -3.29 11.34 -0.30
C GLN A 6 -3.49 10.22 -1.34
N GLN A 7 -3.26 10.49 -2.62
CA GLN A 7 -3.33 9.47 -3.66
C GLN A 7 -2.26 8.37 -3.48
N LEU A 8 -1.03 8.77 -3.14
CA LEU A 8 0.06 7.82 -2.89
C LEU A 8 -0.17 7.02 -1.60
N ALA A 9 -0.65 7.65 -0.54
CA ALA A 9 -1.04 6.96 0.69
C ALA A 9 -2.17 5.94 0.45
N VAL A 10 -3.18 6.28 -0.36
CA VAL A 10 -4.23 5.34 -0.79
C VAL A 10 -3.65 4.17 -1.58
N ALA A 11 -2.73 4.43 -2.51
CA ALA A 11 -2.06 3.38 -3.27
C ALA A 11 -1.27 2.42 -2.35
N ALA A 12 -0.54 2.95 -1.37
CA ALA A 12 0.20 2.16 -0.39
C ALA A 12 -0.73 1.26 0.45
N ILE A 13 -1.82 1.80 0.99
CA ILE A 13 -2.79 1.02 1.77
C ILE A 13 -3.48 -0.05 0.92
N ARG A 14 -3.79 0.22 -0.35
CA ARG A 14 -4.38 -0.78 -1.24
C ARG A 14 -3.42 -1.93 -1.53
N ALA A 15 -2.17 -1.61 -1.83
CA ALA A 15 -1.15 -2.62 -2.09
C ALA A 15 -0.87 -3.48 -0.85
N ASP A 16 -0.85 -2.89 0.35
CA ASP A 16 -0.72 -3.63 1.62
C ASP A 16 -1.90 -4.60 1.86
N ARG A 17 -3.13 -4.16 1.58
CA ARG A 17 -4.30 -5.04 1.67
C ARG A 17 -4.27 -6.18 0.65
N GLU A 18 -3.78 -5.92 -0.56
CA GLU A 18 -3.59 -6.95 -1.57
C GLU A 18 -2.53 -7.96 -1.14
N LEU A 19 -1.41 -7.49 -0.58
CA LEU A 19 -0.40 -8.35 0.03
C LEU A 19 -0.99 -9.24 1.13
N HIS A 20 -1.78 -8.68 2.04
CA HIS A 20 -2.43 -9.45 3.09
C HIS A 20 -3.36 -10.53 2.51
N ARG A 21 -4.14 -10.19 1.47
CA ARG A 21 -4.99 -11.17 0.76
C ARG A 21 -4.17 -12.26 0.09
N ALA A 22 -3.08 -11.90 -0.58
CA ALA A 22 -2.19 -12.86 -1.22
C ALA A 22 -1.55 -13.81 -0.19
N TYR A 23 -1.11 -13.29 0.96
CA TYR A 23 -0.58 -14.10 2.05
C TYR A 23 -1.61 -15.07 2.61
N LEU A 24 -2.86 -14.65 2.79
CA LEU A 24 -3.93 -15.53 3.28
C LEU A 24 -4.30 -16.62 2.28
N ASN A 25 -4.29 -16.31 0.98
CA ASN A 25 -4.74 -17.25 -0.06
C ASN A 25 -3.66 -18.22 -0.53
N TYR A 26 -2.41 -17.75 -0.63
CA TYR A 26 -1.33 -18.49 -1.29
C TYR A 26 -0.14 -18.79 -0.37
N GLY A 27 -0.08 -18.14 0.79
CA GLY A 27 1.03 -18.25 1.73
C GLY A 27 2.25 -17.41 1.35
N MET A 28 3.10 -17.10 2.34
CA MET A 28 4.21 -16.14 2.20
C MET A 28 5.28 -16.53 1.16
N ARG A 29 5.37 -17.80 0.80
CA ARG A 29 6.38 -18.30 -0.15
C ARG A 29 5.90 -18.32 -1.60
N SER A 30 4.62 -18.01 -1.86
CA SER A 30 4.08 -18.01 -3.22
C SER A 30 4.64 -16.85 -4.05
N GLU A 31 4.63 -17.01 -5.38
CA GLU A 31 5.07 -15.93 -6.28
C GLU A 31 4.08 -14.75 -6.27
N GLU A 32 2.79 -15.02 -6.11
CA GLU A 32 1.74 -14.00 -5.96
C GLU A 32 1.98 -13.14 -4.72
N ALA A 33 2.29 -13.78 -3.59
CA ALA A 33 2.63 -13.10 -2.35
C ALA A 33 3.90 -12.24 -2.50
N ARG A 34 4.94 -12.76 -3.16
CA ARG A 34 6.17 -12.00 -3.46
C ARG A 34 5.92 -10.83 -4.40
N GLN A 35 5.03 -10.99 -5.38
CA GLN A 35 4.67 -9.93 -6.30
C GLN A 35 3.89 -8.82 -5.59
N ALA A 36 2.91 -9.19 -4.77
CA ALA A 36 2.17 -8.24 -3.95
C ALA A 36 3.07 -7.52 -2.95
N LEU A 37 4.08 -8.21 -2.39
CA LEU A 37 5.07 -7.61 -1.50
C LEU A 37 5.87 -6.52 -2.21
N ARG A 38 6.43 -6.84 -3.39
CA ARG A 38 7.18 -5.85 -4.19
C ARG A 38 6.33 -4.64 -4.57
N LEU A 39 5.04 -4.84 -4.82
CA LEU A 39 4.12 -3.74 -5.13
C LEU A 39 3.87 -2.87 -3.89
N ALA A 40 3.62 -3.48 -2.73
CA ALA A 40 3.41 -2.79 -1.47
C ALA A 40 4.65 -1.96 -1.07
N GLU A 41 5.85 -2.53 -1.19
CA GLU A 41 7.11 -1.83 -0.91
C GLU A 41 7.31 -0.62 -1.81
N ARG A 42 7.06 -0.76 -3.12
CA ARG A 42 7.18 0.35 -4.07
C ARG A 42 6.16 1.46 -3.80
N ALA A 43 4.93 1.10 -3.47
CA ALA A 43 3.89 2.06 -3.16
C ALA A 43 4.19 2.82 -1.86
N LEU A 44 4.69 2.12 -0.83
CA LEU A 44 5.11 2.72 0.43
C LEU A 44 6.29 3.67 0.21
N ALA A 45 7.34 3.24 -0.50
CA ALA A 45 8.50 4.08 -0.78
C ALA A 45 8.11 5.36 -1.57
N ALA A 46 7.17 5.26 -2.51
CA ALA A 46 6.66 6.41 -3.23
C ALA A 46 5.88 7.38 -2.33
N ALA A 47 5.09 6.85 -1.38
CA ALA A 47 4.36 7.66 -0.42
C ALA A 47 5.30 8.36 0.57
N GLU A 48 6.31 7.66 1.08
CA GLU A 48 7.35 8.23 1.96
C GLU A 48 8.18 9.29 1.24
N ALA A 49 8.61 9.04 -0.01
CA ALA A 49 9.35 10.01 -0.81
C ALA A 49 8.52 11.27 -1.13
N ALA A 50 7.19 11.15 -1.17
CA ALA A 50 6.28 12.28 -1.32
C ALA A 50 6.01 13.03 0.00
N GLY A 51 6.58 12.57 1.12
CA GLY A 51 6.38 13.15 2.44
C GLY A 51 4.98 12.91 3.00
N CYS A 52 4.36 11.76 2.70
CA CYS A 52 3.07 11.40 3.28
C CYS A 52 3.20 11.32 4.82
N THR A 53 2.26 11.93 5.50
CA THR A 53 2.20 11.97 6.96
C THR A 53 1.33 10.84 7.52
N ILE A 54 1.34 10.67 8.84
CA ILE A 54 0.43 9.73 9.53
C ILE A 54 -1.04 10.03 9.17
N ASP A 55 -1.42 11.30 9.11
CA ASP A 55 -2.78 11.72 8.77
C ASP A 55 -3.20 11.31 7.36
N ASP A 56 -2.27 11.36 6.38
CA ASP A 56 -2.51 10.89 5.02
C ASP A 56 -2.79 9.38 4.99
N TYR A 57 -2.02 8.59 5.75
CA TYR A 57 -2.25 7.15 5.87
C TYR A 57 -3.54 6.81 6.63
N GLU A 58 -3.90 7.58 7.65
CA GLU A 58 -5.19 7.43 8.34
C GLU A 58 -6.38 7.76 7.43
N PHE A 59 -6.28 8.84 6.66
CA PHE A 59 -7.25 9.15 5.63
C PHE A 59 -7.33 8.03 4.60
N ALA A 60 -6.20 7.53 4.12
CA ALA A 60 -6.14 6.42 3.19
C ALA A 60 -6.79 5.15 3.75
N ARG A 61 -6.56 4.80 5.01
CA ARG A 61 -7.20 3.64 5.66
C ARG A 61 -8.74 3.72 5.65
N ARG A 62 -9.30 4.92 5.78
CA ARG A 62 -10.76 5.16 5.77
C ARG A 62 -11.38 5.16 4.37
N THR A 63 -10.58 5.37 3.33
CA THR A 63 -11.07 5.65 1.97
C THR A 63 -10.59 4.68 0.89
N ALA A 64 -9.56 3.88 1.19
CA ALA A 64 -8.95 2.91 0.29
C ALA A 64 -9.85 1.70 0.01
#